data_AF-A0A7X8AHY1-F1
#
_entry.id   AF-A0A7X8AHY1-F1
#
_cell.length_a   1.000
_cell.length_b   1.000
_cell.length_c   1.000
_cell.angle_alpha   90.00
_cell.angle_beta   90.00
_cell.angle_gamma   90.00
#
_symmetry.space_group_name_H-M   'P 1'
#
loop_
_entity.id
_entity.type
_entity.pdbx_description
1 polymer ?
#
loop_
_entity_poly.entity_id
_entity_poly.type
_entity_poly.pdbx_seq_one_letter_code
_entity_poly.pdbx_strand_id
1 'polypeptide(L)'
;KAGAENELLVLMRKNRLFIQAKAYNGEVEGKPYPLSFEQALPHIECVDDEPALPLSEAFWQHYQQTKEVLEETREALSANSIETKAYNNLKTLLNLAKKDEELAQYEQFIAMLLEDIRDYATLPDYTLRRIANLETTNGDKRAKLIVEIEQLKTELGADYLEKEKEQLKQTHKEIIIAIENQVL
;
A
#
# COMPACT_ATOMS: atom_id res chain seq x y z
N LYS A 1 -20.39 15.46 -6.40
CA LYS A 1 -20.58 16.72 -5.65
C LYS A 1 -20.13 17.90 -6.49
N ALA A 2 -20.32 19.15 -6.05
CA ALA A 2 -19.76 20.28 -6.78
C ALA A 2 -18.24 20.27 -6.64
N GLY A 3 -17.52 20.54 -7.73
CA GLY A 3 -16.07 20.52 -7.77
C GLY A 3 -15.52 21.71 -8.54
N ALA A 4 -14.24 22.02 -8.29
CA ALA A 4 -13.50 22.96 -9.14
C ALA A 4 -13.28 22.40 -10.56
N GLU A 5 -13.47 21.10 -10.72
CA GLU A 5 -13.17 20.34 -11.91
C GLU A 5 -14.12 19.11 -11.98
N ASN A 6 -14.56 18.75 -13.18
CA ASN A 6 -15.21 17.48 -13.46
C ASN A 6 -14.16 16.36 -13.41
N GLU A 7 -14.34 15.47 -12.45
CA GLU A 7 -13.44 14.36 -12.23
C GLU A 7 -14.20 13.16 -11.67
N LEU A 8 -13.65 11.99 -11.95
CA LEU A 8 -14.18 10.74 -11.45
C LEU A 8 -13.11 10.01 -10.65
N LEU A 9 -13.45 9.67 -9.41
CA LEU A 9 -12.65 8.83 -8.54
C LEU A 9 -13.28 7.45 -8.43
N VAL A 10 -12.49 6.39 -8.60
CA VAL A 10 -12.91 5.01 -8.40
C VAL A 10 -12.03 4.37 -7.34
N LEU A 11 -12.65 3.97 -6.23
CA LEU A 11 -12.00 3.31 -5.11
C LEU A 11 -12.25 1.81 -5.20
N MET A 12 -11.18 1.04 -5.15
CA MET A 12 -11.16 -0.39 -5.38
C MET A 12 -10.45 -1.11 -4.25
N ARG A 13 -10.95 -2.28 -3.86
CA ARG A 13 -10.25 -3.20 -2.98
C ARG A 13 -9.64 -4.33 -3.80
N LYS A 14 -8.32 -4.49 -3.70
CA LYS A 14 -7.59 -5.66 -4.19
C LYS A 14 -6.49 -5.97 -3.17
N ASN A 15 -6.83 -6.65 -2.08
CA ASN A 15 -6.00 -6.84 -0.86
C ASN A 15 -5.74 -5.56 -0.06
N ARG A 16 -5.57 -4.41 -0.72
CA ARG A 16 -5.53 -3.05 -0.15
C ARG A 16 -6.43 -2.10 -0.92
N LEU A 17 -6.59 -0.87 -0.43
CA LEU A 17 -7.32 0.19 -1.12
C LEU A 17 -6.47 0.74 -2.29
N PHE A 18 -7.10 0.87 -3.44
CA PHE A 18 -6.57 1.56 -4.62
C PHE A 18 -7.55 2.67 -5.00
N ILE A 19 -7.02 3.83 -5.35
CA ILE A 19 -7.83 4.97 -5.79
C ILE A 19 -7.29 5.39 -7.15
N GLN A 20 -8.18 5.48 -8.13
CA GLN A 20 -7.87 6.11 -9.40
C GLN A 20 -8.75 7.33 -9.60
N ALA A 21 -8.13 8.39 -10.09
CA ALA A 21 -8.82 9.60 -10.49
C ALA A 21 -8.64 9.84 -11.99
N LYS A 22 -9.61 10.52 -12.58
CA LYS A 22 -9.55 11.04 -13.93
C LYS A 22 -10.31 12.34 -14.01
N ALA A 23 -9.61 13.43 -14.31
CA ALA A 23 -10.22 14.69 -14.73
C ALA A 23 -10.63 14.64 -16.20
N TYR A 24 -11.76 15.27 -16.53
CA TYR A 24 -12.32 15.30 -17.90
C TYR A 24 -12.83 16.69 -18.31
N ASN A 25 -12.18 17.74 -17.81
CA ASN A 25 -12.54 19.15 -18.05
C ASN A 25 -12.00 19.79 -19.33
N GLY A 26 -10.99 19.19 -19.95
CA GLY A 26 -10.22 19.81 -21.03
C GLY A 26 -10.51 19.26 -22.42
N GLU A 27 -9.97 19.91 -23.45
CA GLU A 27 -10.00 19.47 -24.86
C GLU A 27 -9.32 18.10 -25.07
N VAL A 28 -8.43 17.71 -24.16
CA VAL A 28 -7.76 16.41 -24.13
C VAL A 28 -8.14 15.72 -22.82
N GLU A 29 -8.91 14.64 -22.91
CA GLU A 29 -9.20 13.80 -21.75
C GLU A 29 -7.89 13.22 -21.17
N GLY A 30 -7.70 13.39 -19.86
CA GLY A 30 -6.60 12.75 -19.14
C GLY A 30 -6.73 11.22 -19.13
N LYS A 31 -5.61 10.52 -19.09
CA LYS A 31 -5.59 9.09 -18.70
C LYS A 31 -5.87 8.98 -17.20
N PRO A 32 -6.48 7.88 -16.72
CA PRO A 32 -6.57 7.61 -15.29
C PRO A 32 -5.19 7.64 -14.62
N TYR A 33 -5.13 8.17 -13.41
CA TYR A 33 -3.91 8.20 -12.59
C TYR A 33 -4.20 7.76 -11.16
N PRO A 34 -3.23 7.14 -10.47
CA PRO A 34 -3.40 6.71 -9.08
C PRO A 34 -3.38 7.90 -8.12
N LEU A 35 -4.05 7.75 -6.98
CA LEU A 35 -3.96 8.63 -5.82
C LEU A 35 -3.77 7.80 -4.54
N SER A 36 -3.01 8.33 -3.59
CA SER A 36 -3.08 7.93 -2.18
C SER A 36 -4.41 8.36 -1.54
N PHE A 37 -4.76 7.78 -0.39
CA PHE A 37 -5.98 8.17 0.33
C PHE A 37 -5.92 9.63 0.79
N GLU A 38 -4.78 10.08 1.28
CA GLU A 38 -4.54 11.45 1.73
C GLU A 38 -4.71 12.47 0.59
N GLN A 39 -4.29 12.11 -0.62
CA GLN A 39 -4.49 12.94 -1.81
C GLN A 39 -5.94 12.90 -2.29
N ALA A 40 -6.64 11.77 -2.16
CA ALA A 40 -8.03 11.65 -2.57
C ALA A 40 -8.99 12.32 -1.58
N LEU A 41 -8.62 12.45 -0.30
CA LEU A 41 -9.50 12.95 0.77
C LEU A 41 -10.15 14.32 0.45
N PRO A 42 -9.41 15.35 -0.03
CA PRO A 42 -10.01 16.63 -0.41
C PRO A 42 -11.02 16.54 -1.57
N HIS A 43 -10.86 15.52 -2.43
CA HIS A 43 -11.73 15.31 -3.58
C HIS A 43 -13.02 14.55 -3.19
N ILE A 44 -13.04 13.85 -2.06
CA ILE A 44 -14.18 13.04 -1.62
C ILE A 44 -14.94 13.67 -0.44
N GLU A 45 -14.29 14.51 0.36
CA GLU A 45 -14.92 15.15 1.51
C GLU A 45 -16.00 16.16 1.06
N CYS A 46 -17.09 16.24 1.83
CA CYS A 46 -18.18 17.17 1.62
C CYS A 46 -18.66 17.70 2.97
N VAL A 47 -19.32 18.85 2.96
CA VAL A 47 -19.99 19.40 4.16
C VAL A 47 -21.38 18.77 4.31
N ASP A 48 -21.88 18.70 5.54
CA ASP A 48 -23.14 18.00 5.88
C ASP A 48 -24.36 18.52 5.09
N ASP A 49 -24.35 19.79 4.68
CA ASP A 49 -25.41 20.46 3.94
C ASP A 49 -25.17 20.52 2.42
N GLU A 50 -24.09 19.90 1.92
CA GLU A 50 -23.81 19.87 0.48
C GLU A 50 -24.82 18.98 -0.25
N PRO A 51 -25.56 19.51 -1.24
CA PRO A 51 -26.54 18.73 -1.97
C PRO A 51 -25.86 17.68 -2.86
N ALA A 52 -26.39 16.47 -2.84
CA ALA A 52 -25.98 15.42 -3.78
C ALA A 52 -26.36 15.82 -5.21
N LEU A 53 -25.38 15.80 -6.12
CA LEU A 53 -25.60 15.99 -7.55
C LEU A 53 -25.97 14.65 -8.21
N PRO A 54 -26.92 14.62 -9.15
CA PRO A 54 -27.15 13.44 -9.98
C PRO A 54 -25.92 13.17 -10.85
N LEU A 55 -25.70 11.91 -11.22
CA LEU A 55 -24.60 11.53 -12.11
C LEU A 55 -24.75 12.21 -13.47
N SER A 56 -23.66 12.68 -14.04
CA SER A 56 -23.66 13.27 -15.37
C SER A 56 -23.87 12.21 -16.46
N GLU A 57 -24.21 12.64 -17.67
CA GLU A 57 -24.30 11.73 -18.83
C GLU A 57 -22.94 11.11 -19.19
N ALA A 58 -21.83 11.78 -18.84
CA ALA A 58 -20.47 11.32 -19.10
C ALA A 58 -19.97 10.30 -18.07
N PHE A 59 -20.67 10.14 -16.93
CA PHE A 59 -20.23 9.31 -15.81
C PHE A 59 -19.83 7.90 -16.24
N TRP A 60 -20.71 7.19 -16.96
CA TRP A 60 -20.47 5.79 -17.30
C TRP A 60 -19.31 5.60 -18.28
N GLN A 61 -19.09 6.55 -19.19
CA GLN A 61 -17.95 6.55 -20.10
C GLN A 61 -16.64 6.63 -19.31
N HIS A 62 -16.51 7.60 -18.42
CA HIS A 62 -15.30 7.78 -17.62
C HIS A 62 -15.13 6.68 -16.58
N TYR A 63 -16.21 6.17 -16.01
CA TYR A 63 -16.16 5.03 -15.09
C TYR A 63 -15.55 3.79 -15.73
N GLN A 64 -15.93 3.45 -16.95
CA GLN A 64 -15.35 2.30 -17.65
C GLN A 64 -13.86 2.47 -17.91
N GLN A 65 -13.38 3.70 -18.08
CA GLN A 65 -11.98 4.02 -18.29
C GLN A 65 -11.18 4.01 -16.98
N THR A 66 -11.74 4.57 -15.90
CA THR A 66 -11.09 4.76 -14.59
C THR A 66 -11.20 3.54 -13.67
N LYS A 67 -12.16 2.64 -13.92
CA LYS A 67 -12.29 1.43 -13.10
C LYS A 67 -11.14 0.45 -13.29
N GLU A 68 -10.33 0.55 -14.35
CA GLU A 68 -9.26 -0.41 -14.59
C GLU A 68 -8.01 -0.06 -13.80
N VAL A 69 -7.55 -1.01 -12.96
CA VAL A 69 -6.30 -0.83 -12.21
C VAL A 69 -5.15 -0.82 -13.22
N LEU A 70 -4.58 0.36 -13.49
CA LEU A 70 -3.23 0.48 -13.99
C LEU A 70 -2.36 -0.11 -12.88
N GLU A 71 -1.94 -1.36 -13.04
CA GLU A 71 -0.98 -2.02 -12.14
C GLU A 71 0.40 -1.33 -12.20
N GLU A 72 0.53 -0.28 -13.01
CA GLU A 72 1.75 0.49 -13.12
C GLU A 72 2.01 1.30 -11.85
N THR A 73 2.97 0.75 -11.12
CA THR A 73 3.80 1.34 -10.08
C THR A 73 3.11 1.52 -8.74
N ARG A 74 3.58 0.70 -7.78
CA ARG A 74 3.67 1.11 -6.39
C ARG A 74 4.12 2.58 -6.38
N GLU A 75 3.30 3.47 -5.85
CA GLU A 75 3.77 4.78 -5.47
C GLU A 75 5.02 4.58 -4.61
N ALA A 76 6.07 5.34 -4.92
CA ALA A 76 7.29 5.27 -4.14
C ALA A 76 6.93 5.54 -2.68
N LEU A 77 7.18 4.55 -1.82
CA LEU A 77 6.98 4.69 -0.38
C LEU A 77 7.63 6.00 0.04
N SER A 78 6.89 6.86 0.74
CA SER A 78 7.48 8.10 1.24
C SER A 78 8.73 7.75 2.06
N ALA A 79 9.79 8.54 1.91
CA ALA A 79 11.07 8.24 2.57
C ALA A 79 10.94 8.10 4.10
N ASN A 80 9.89 8.70 4.68
CA ASN A 80 9.61 8.70 6.11
C ASN A 80 8.58 7.64 6.55
N SER A 81 8.03 6.85 5.63
CA SER A 81 7.06 5.81 5.95
C SER A 81 7.65 4.72 6.86
N ILE A 82 6.76 4.05 7.61
CA ILE A 82 7.15 2.96 8.52
C ILE A 82 7.69 1.78 7.68
N GLU A 83 7.13 1.57 6.50
CA GLU A 83 7.52 0.61 5.49
C GLU A 83 8.95 0.84 5.01
N THR A 84 9.31 2.08 4.66
CA THR A 84 10.69 2.42 4.26
C THR A 84 11.67 2.15 5.40
N LYS A 85 11.32 2.50 6.64
CA LYS A 85 12.16 2.22 7.81
C LYS A 85 12.31 0.72 8.07
N ALA A 86 11.21 -0.03 8.04
CA ALA A 86 11.20 -1.47 8.19
C ALA A 86 12.06 -2.16 7.11
N TYR A 87 11.88 -1.76 5.85
CA TYR A 87 12.66 -2.24 4.73
C TYR A 87 14.16 -2.00 4.91
N ASN A 88 14.55 -0.78 5.31
CA ASN A 88 15.96 -0.43 5.53
C ASN A 88 16.59 -1.19 6.70
N ASN A 89 15.84 -1.42 7.79
CA ASN A 89 16.30 -2.24 8.91
C ASN A 89 16.53 -3.68 8.48
N LEU A 90 15.59 -4.29 7.76
CA LEU A 90 15.76 -5.66 7.26
C LEU A 90 16.93 -5.77 6.29
N LYS A 91 17.14 -4.78 5.40
CA LYS A 91 18.30 -4.75 4.51
C LYS A 91 19.61 -4.70 5.29
N THR A 92 19.65 -3.91 6.36
CA THR A 92 20.80 -3.85 7.27
C THR A 92 21.01 -5.19 7.98
N LEU A 93 19.93 -5.78 8.50
CA LEU A 93 19.94 -7.06 9.20
C LEU A 93 20.42 -8.22 8.29
N LEU A 94 19.97 -8.25 7.03
CA LEU A 94 20.40 -9.24 6.05
C LEU A 94 21.90 -9.15 5.77
N ASN A 95 22.46 -7.94 5.73
CA ASN A 95 23.90 -7.76 5.58
C ASN A 95 24.69 -8.20 6.82
N LEU A 96 24.10 -8.06 8.02
CA LEU A 96 24.69 -8.57 9.27
C LEU A 96 24.66 -10.10 9.32
N ALA A 97 23.58 -10.73 8.86
CA ALA A 97 23.44 -12.19 8.82
C ALA A 97 24.55 -12.88 8.01
N LYS A 98 25.10 -12.20 6.98
CA LYS A 98 26.24 -12.72 6.19
C LYS A 98 27.55 -12.83 6.98
N LYS A 99 27.65 -12.17 8.13
CA LYS A 99 28.88 -12.07 8.93
C LYS A 99 28.73 -12.68 10.32
N ASP A 100 27.54 -13.12 10.68
CA ASP A 100 27.19 -13.56 12.03
C ASP A 100 26.41 -14.87 11.96
N GLU A 101 26.97 -15.91 12.56
CA GLU A 101 26.44 -17.28 12.52
C GLU A 101 25.08 -17.41 13.21
N GLU A 102 24.84 -16.66 14.30
CA GLU A 102 23.56 -16.71 15.02
C GLU A 102 22.44 -16.07 14.21
N LEU A 103 22.74 -15.04 13.41
CA LEU A 103 21.76 -14.46 12.49
C LEU A 103 21.62 -15.23 11.18
N ALA A 104 22.65 -15.94 10.73
CA ALA A 104 22.64 -16.65 9.46
C ALA A 104 21.46 -17.63 9.36
N GLN A 105 21.08 -18.26 10.48
CA GLN A 105 19.92 -19.17 10.53
C GLN A 105 18.57 -18.50 10.20
N TYR A 106 18.49 -17.17 10.30
CA TYR A 106 17.29 -16.38 9.99
C TYR A 106 17.35 -15.72 8.61
N GLU A 107 18.43 -15.89 7.85
CA GLU A 107 18.66 -15.20 6.57
C GLU A 107 17.47 -15.36 5.60
N GLN A 108 16.99 -16.59 5.43
CA GLN A 108 15.84 -16.88 4.55
C GLN A 108 14.56 -16.17 5.01
N PHE A 109 14.30 -16.15 6.31
CA PHE A 109 13.13 -15.48 6.87
C PHE A 109 13.22 -13.94 6.72
N ILE A 110 14.40 -13.36 6.94
CA ILE A 110 14.64 -11.93 6.75
C ILE A 110 14.48 -11.55 5.27
N ALA A 111 15.00 -12.36 4.35
CA ALA A 111 14.82 -12.16 2.91
C ALA A 111 13.34 -12.23 2.50
N MET A 112 12.57 -13.13 3.11
CA MET A 112 11.12 -13.24 2.89
C MET A 112 10.36 -11.99 3.39
N LEU A 113 10.68 -11.46 4.57
CA LEU A 113 10.09 -10.19 5.04
C LEU A 113 10.42 -9.02 4.11
N LEU A 114 11.64 -8.98 3.55
CA LEU A 114 12.02 -7.98 2.55
C LEU A 114 11.23 -8.12 1.26
N GLU A 115 11.07 -9.35 0.77
CA GLU A 115 10.24 -9.65 -0.40
C GLU A 115 8.80 -9.21 -0.16
N ASP A 116 8.22 -9.51 1.00
CA ASP A 116 6.86 -9.08 1.33
C ASP A 116 6.73 -7.55 1.27
N ILE A 117 7.52 -6.80 2.04
CA ILE A 117 7.42 -5.33 2.05
C ILE A 117 7.62 -4.74 0.63
N ARG A 118 8.53 -5.31 -0.16
CA ARG A 118 8.84 -4.83 -1.51
C ARG A 118 7.77 -5.20 -2.53
N ASP A 119 7.22 -6.41 -2.45
CA ASP A 119 6.50 -7.07 -3.55
C ASP A 119 5.03 -7.34 -3.24
N TYR A 120 4.64 -7.53 -1.97
CA TYR A 120 3.28 -7.94 -1.60
C TYR A 120 2.57 -7.02 -0.57
N ALA A 121 3.32 -6.36 0.32
CA ALA A 121 2.83 -5.45 1.35
C ALA A 121 1.72 -6.04 2.23
N THR A 122 1.91 -7.29 2.69
CA THR A 122 0.92 -8.04 3.48
C THR A 122 1.10 -7.91 4.99
N LEU A 123 2.27 -7.43 5.44
CA LEU A 123 2.54 -7.18 6.85
C LEU A 123 1.64 -6.08 7.43
N PRO A 124 0.92 -6.34 8.55
CA PRO A 124 0.17 -5.30 9.26
C PRO A 124 1.07 -4.20 9.82
N ASP A 125 0.52 -3.00 9.99
CA ASP A 125 1.18 -1.83 10.61
C ASP A 125 1.93 -2.15 11.90
N TYR A 126 1.32 -2.97 12.77
CA TYR A 126 1.94 -3.39 14.03
C TYR A 126 3.27 -4.13 13.79
N THR A 127 3.28 -5.06 12.84
CA THR A 127 4.47 -5.82 12.46
C THR A 127 5.51 -4.93 11.79
N LEU A 128 5.08 -4.04 10.89
CA LEU A 128 5.96 -3.05 10.26
C LEU A 128 6.62 -2.13 11.31
N ARG A 129 5.87 -1.69 12.34
CA ARG A 129 6.41 -0.90 13.45
C ARG A 129 7.44 -1.67 14.29
N ARG A 130 7.21 -2.95 14.56
CA ARG A 130 8.19 -3.81 15.25
C ARG A 130 9.50 -3.87 14.45
N ILE A 131 9.40 -4.13 13.14
CA ILE A 131 10.55 -4.21 12.24
C ILE A 131 11.26 -2.85 12.11
N ALA A 132 10.52 -1.76 11.97
CA ALA A 132 11.05 -0.40 11.85
C ALA A 132 11.78 0.08 13.12
N ASN A 133 11.50 -0.52 14.27
CA ASN A 133 12.14 -0.20 15.54
C ASN A 133 13.22 -1.20 15.96
N LEU A 134 13.58 -2.17 15.10
CA LEU A 134 14.68 -3.09 15.36
C LEU A 134 16.00 -2.33 15.53
N GLU A 135 16.70 -2.61 16.62
CA GLU A 135 18.00 -2.00 16.89
C GLU A 135 19.13 -2.84 16.26
N THR A 136 19.35 -2.65 14.96
CA THR A 136 20.31 -3.45 14.18
C THR A 136 21.76 -2.99 14.31
N THR A 137 22.00 -1.77 14.83
CA THR A 137 23.34 -1.16 14.89
C THR A 137 23.98 -1.18 16.28
N ASN A 138 23.21 -1.49 17.32
CA ASN A 138 23.68 -1.50 18.70
C ASN A 138 24.03 -2.92 19.16
N GLY A 139 25.34 -3.22 19.25
CA GLY A 139 25.85 -4.52 19.66
C GLY A 139 25.36 -4.98 21.04
N ASP A 140 25.14 -4.06 21.97
CA ASP A 140 24.70 -4.39 23.34
C ASP A 140 23.27 -4.94 23.40
N LYS A 141 22.49 -4.75 22.33
CA LYS A 141 21.10 -5.21 22.22
C LYS A 141 20.94 -6.42 21.30
N ARG A 142 22.04 -7.10 20.99
CA ARG A 142 22.05 -8.26 20.09
C ARG A 142 21.11 -9.38 20.50
N ALA A 143 21.14 -9.78 21.77
CA ALA A 143 20.27 -10.83 22.28
C ALA A 143 18.78 -10.48 22.12
N LYS A 144 18.40 -9.21 22.35
CA LYS A 144 17.03 -8.73 22.16
C LYS A 144 16.61 -8.76 20.69
N LEU A 145 17.51 -8.38 19.79
CA LEU A 145 17.27 -8.43 18.35
C LEU A 145 16.99 -9.87 17.88
N ILE A 146 17.78 -10.85 18.34
CA ILE A 146 17.58 -12.26 17.98
C ILE A 146 16.24 -12.77 18.48
N VAL A 147 15.90 -12.49 19.75
CA VAL A 147 14.60 -12.86 20.34
C VAL A 147 13.45 -12.25 19.54
N GLU A 148 13.54 -10.99 19.13
CA GLU A 148 12.49 -10.34 18.35
C GLU A 148 12.31 -10.99 16.97
N ILE A 149 13.40 -11.37 16.29
CA ILE A 149 13.34 -12.06 14.99
C ILE A 149 12.74 -13.46 15.15
N GLU A 150 13.10 -14.18 16.20
CA GLU A 150 12.56 -15.50 16.50
C GLU A 150 11.06 -15.43 16.81
N GLN A 151 10.62 -14.41 17.56
CA GLN A 151 9.20 -14.15 17.83
C GLN A 151 8.45 -13.85 16.54
N LEU A 152 8.95 -12.95 15.69
CA LEU A 152 8.35 -12.66 14.38
C LEU A 152 8.21 -13.92 13.54
N LYS A 153 9.24 -14.78 13.50
CA LYS A 153 9.22 -16.04 12.76
C LYS A 153 8.21 -17.03 13.32
N THR A 154 8.08 -17.10 14.65
CA THR A 154 7.15 -18.00 15.33
C THR A 154 5.70 -17.57 15.11
N GLU A 155 5.44 -16.26 15.17
CA GLU A 155 4.10 -15.68 15.01
C GLU A 155 3.60 -15.75 13.57
N LEU A 156 4.44 -15.40 12.59
CA LEU A 156 4.08 -15.40 11.18
C LEU A 156 4.14 -16.81 10.59
N GLY A 157 5.13 -17.60 11.01
CA GLY A 157 5.51 -18.86 10.38
C GLY A 157 6.69 -18.68 9.42
N ALA A 158 7.46 -19.75 9.23
CA ALA A 158 8.67 -19.72 8.42
C ALA A 158 8.40 -19.54 6.91
N ASP A 159 7.17 -19.84 6.47
CA ASP A 159 6.70 -19.88 5.08
C ASP A 159 5.43 -19.03 4.88
N TYR A 160 5.16 -18.07 5.78
CA TYR A 160 3.91 -17.31 5.80
C TYR A 160 3.59 -16.62 4.47
N LEU A 161 4.61 -16.10 3.78
CA LEU A 161 4.43 -15.34 2.55
C LEU A 161 3.86 -16.20 1.40
N GLU A 162 4.10 -17.50 1.39
CA GLU A 162 3.54 -18.38 0.36
C GLU A 162 2.00 -18.49 0.48
N LYS A 163 1.49 -18.55 1.72
CA LYS A 163 0.04 -18.53 1.98
C LYS A 163 -0.58 -17.20 1.56
N GLU A 164 0.11 -16.11 1.82
CA GLU A 164 -0.31 -14.78 1.37
C GLU A 164 -0.33 -14.71 -0.15
N LYS A 165 0.74 -15.13 -0.85
CA LYS A 165 0.79 -15.20 -2.32
C LYS A 165 -0.37 -16.00 -2.91
N GLU A 166 -0.73 -17.13 -2.29
CA GLU A 166 -1.88 -17.93 -2.72
C GLU A 166 -3.22 -17.19 -2.52
N GLN A 167 -3.42 -16.53 -1.38
CA GLN A 167 -4.60 -15.69 -1.15
C GLN A 167 -4.67 -14.52 -2.15
N LEU A 168 -3.56 -13.83 -2.40
CA LEU A 168 -3.50 -12.70 -3.34
C LEU A 168 -3.90 -13.12 -4.76
N LYS A 169 -3.60 -14.36 -5.18
CA LYS A 169 -4.04 -14.93 -6.47
C LYS A 169 -5.55 -15.19 -6.53
N GLN A 170 -6.17 -15.44 -5.38
CA GLN A 170 -7.61 -15.70 -5.26
C GLN A 170 -8.42 -14.42 -5.05
N THR A 171 -7.80 -13.32 -4.59
CA THR A 171 -8.51 -12.07 -4.36
C THR A 171 -8.96 -11.43 -5.66
N HIS A 172 -10.27 -11.29 -5.80
CA HIS A 172 -10.89 -10.56 -6.89
C HIS A 172 -10.90 -9.05 -6.61
N LYS A 173 -10.76 -8.26 -7.68
CA LYS A 173 -10.92 -6.81 -7.64
C LYS A 173 -12.38 -6.48 -7.34
N GLU A 174 -12.62 -5.75 -6.26
CA GLU A 174 -13.94 -5.24 -5.90
C GLU A 174 -13.95 -3.73 -6.04
N ILE A 175 -14.95 -3.19 -6.76
CA ILE A 175 -15.17 -1.74 -6.80
C ILE A 175 -16.01 -1.39 -5.58
N ILE A 176 -15.44 -0.58 -4.68
CA ILE A 176 -16.08 -0.21 -3.42
C ILE A 176 -17.03 0.97 -3.65
N ILE A 177 -16.51 2.03 -4.27
CA ILE A 177 -17.24 3.29 -4.48
C ILE A 177 -16.68 4.03 -5.70
N ALA A 178 -17.56 4.74 -6.41
CA ALA A 178 -17.21 5.68 -7.45
C ALA A 178 -17.83 7.04 -7.11
N ILE A 179 -17.05 8.12 -7.24
CA ILE A 179 -17.41 9.47 -6.83
C ILE A 179 -17.16 10.39 -8.03
N GLU A 180 -18.20 11.09 -8.44
CA GLU A 180 -18.13 12.08 -9.50
C GLU A 180 -18.21 13.49 -8.90
N ASN A 181 -17.22 14.32 -9.23
CA ASN A 181 -17.24 15.75 -8.98
C ASN A 181 -17.59 16.45 -10.29
N GLN A 182 -18.42 17.49 -10.22
CA GLN A 182 -18.92 18.22 -11.39
C GLN A 182 -18.74 19.73 -11.20
N VAL A 183 -18.28 20.41 -12.25
CA VAL A 183 -18.31 21.87 -12.33
C VAL A 183 -19.75 22.30 -12.63
N LEU A 184 -20.28 23.23 -11.84
CA LEU A 184 -21.60 23.81 -12.03
C LEU A 184 -21.59 25.02 -12.96
#